data_AF-A0A3R9T3W9-F1
#
_entry.id   AF-A0A3R9T3W9-F1
#
_cell.length_a   1.000
_cell.length_b   1.000
_cell.length_c   1.000
_cell.angle_alpha   90.00
_cell.angle_beta   90.00
_cell.angle_gamma   90.00
#
_symmetry.space_group_name_H-M   'P 1'
#
loop_
_entity.id
_entity.type
_entity.pdbx_description
1 polymer ?
#
loop_
_entity_poly.entity_id
_entity_poly.type
_entity_poly.pdbx_seq_one_letter_code
_entity_poly.pdbx_strand_id
1 'polypeptide(L)'
;MNSITLLQPDDWHAHLRDGLALKRTVPDLAKQFARAICMPNLVPPVKTVEEALAYRERILAHVPEGNNFDPRMVLYFTDHTSPDEVRKIKESEHVNAIKLYP
;
A
#
# COMPACT_ATOMS: atom_id res chain seq x y z
N MET A 1 -23.57 -12.17 24.82
CA MET A 1 -22.60 -11.55 23.90
C MET A 1 -23.25 -11.50 22.53
N ASN A 2 -23.23 -10.34 21.88
CA ASN A 2 -23.67 -10.21 20.49
C ASN A 2 -22.42 -10.24 19.61
N SER A 3 -22.24 -11.31 18.84
CA SER A 3 -21.08 -11.50 17.98
C SER A 3 -21.48 -11.56 16.51
N ILE A 4 -20.65 -10.98 15.65
CA ILE A 4 -20.73 -11.14 14.19
C ILE A 4 -19.39 -11.73 13.74
N THR A 5 -19.44 -12.76 12.91
CA THR A 5 -18.26 -13.34 12.25
C THR A 5 -18.29 -12.94 10.78
N LEU A 6 -17.18 -12.40 10.28
CA LEU A 6 -16.99 -12.01 8.90
C LEU A 6 -15.75 -12.70 8.35
N LEU A 7 -15.71 -12.88 7.02
CA LEU A 7 -14.45 -13.14 6.34
C LEU A 7 -13.49 -11.97 6.59
N GLN A 8 -12.19 -12.25 6.67
CA GLN A 8 -11.19 -11.21 6.89
C GLN A 8 -11.34 -10.14 5.79
N PRO A 9 -11.57 -8.86 6.16
CA PRO A 9 -11.80 -7.81 5.19
C PRO A 9 -10.49 -7.30 4.57
N ASP A 10 -10.63 -6.37 3.63
CA ASP A 10 -9.54 -5.58 3.06
C ASP A 10 -9.82 -4.08 3.22
N ASP A 11 -8.76 -3.27 3.29
CA ASP A 11 -8.86 -1.80 3.32
C ASP A 11 -8.48 -1.18 1.96
N TRP A 12 -9.46 -0.70 1.21
CA TRP A 12 -9.25 -0.16 -0.14
C TRP A 12 -8.74 1.29 -0.18
N HIS A 13 -8.42 1.90 0.97
CA HIS A 13 -7.76 3.22 1.04
C HIS A 13 -7.04 3.42 2.39
N ALA A 14 -5.73 3.14 2.44
CA ALA A 14 -4.93 3.26 3.67
C ALA A 14 -3.72 4.21 3.52
N HIS A 15 -3.42 4.94 4.60
CA HIS A 15 -2.21 5.77 4.71
C HIS A 15 -1.27 5.22 5.79
N LEU A 16 -0.25 4.47 5.38
CA LEU A 16 0.71 3.85 6.31
C LEU A 16 1.87 4.77 6.72
N ARG A 17 2.08 5.89 6.00
CA ARG A 17 3.22 6.81 6.21
C ARG A 17 4.55 6.12 5.91
N ASP A 18 5.65 6.53 6.52
CA ASP A 18 6.97 5.91 6.32
C ASP A 18 7.82 6.00 7.59
N GLY A 19 9.00 5.38 7.58
CA GLY A 19 9.99 5.44 8.65
C GLY A 19 9.44 4.93 9.97
N LEU A 20 9.63 5.69 11.05
CA LEU A 20 9.21 5.28 12.40
C LEU A 20 7.70 5.04 12.53
N ALA A 21 6.88 5.67 11.69
CA ALA A 21 5.44 5.48 11.72
C ALA A 21 5.04 4.05 11.30
N LEU A 22 5.78 3.41 10.40
CA LEU A 22 5.49 2.05 9.92
C LEU A 22 5.52 1.02 11.05
N LYS A 23 6.35 1.23 12.08
CA LYS A 23 6.40 0.39 13.29
C LYS A 23 5.07 0.33 14.03
N ARG A 24 4.18 1.30 13.80
CA ARG A 24 2.85 1.38 14.41
C ARG A 24 1.73 1.10 13.42
N THR A 25 1.76 1.76 12.26
CA THR A 25 0.65 1.72 11.29
C THR A 25 0.53 0.35 10.62
N VAL A 26 1.65 -0.32 10.30
CA VAL A 26 1.61 -1.62 9.63
C VAL A 26 1.07 -2.71 10.54
N PRO A 27 1.56 -2.92 11.78
CA PRO A 27 1.00 -3.92 12.68
C PRO A 27 -0.48 -3.71 12.99
N ASP A 28 -0.93 -2.46 13.14
CA ASP A 28 -2.33 -2.17 13.44
C ASP A 28 -3.24 -2.55 12.27
N LEU A 29 -2.83 -2.25 11.02
CA LEU A 29 -3.60 -2.57 9.83
C LEU A 29 -3.58 -4.08 9.51
N ALA A 30 -2.40 -4.70 9.55
CA ALA A 30 -2.20 -6.11 9.24
C ALA A 30 -2.91 -7.08 10.20
N LYS A 31 -3.29 -6.63 11.40
CA LYS A 31 -4.10 -7.43 12.35
C LYS A 31 -5.56 -7.54 11.94
N GLN A 32 -6.06 -6.57 11.17
CA GLN A 32 -7.47 -6.46 10.84
C GLN A 32 -7.75 -6.88 9.40
N PHE A 33 -6.87 -6.50 8.47
CA PHE A 33 -7.12 -6.63 7.03
C PHE A 33 -6.13 -7.59 6.37
N ALA A 34 -6.61 -8.34 5.38
CA ALA A 34 -5.77 -9.23 4.57
C ALA A 34 -4.98 -8.43 3.52
N ARG A 35 -5.61 -7.44 2.87
CA ARG A 35 -4.98 -6.54 1.90
C ARG A 35 -5.25 -5.09 2.23
N ALA A 36 -4.39 -4.20 1.73
CA ALA A 36 -4.69 -2.78 1.74
C ALA A 36 -4.15 -2.03 0.51
N ILE A 37 -4.94 -1.10 -0.04
CA ILE A 37 -4.48 -0.14 -1.05
C ILE A 37 -3.71 0.98 -0.35
N CYS A 38 -2.39 0.97 -0.54
CA CYS A 38 -1.45 1.85 0.13
C CYS A 38 -1.27 3.16 -0.65
N MET A 39 -1.79 4.26 -0.10
CA MET A 39 -1.77 5.57 -0.75
C MET A 39 -0.35 6.12 -0.92
N PRO A 40 -0.06 6.81 -2.04
CA PRO A 40 1.32 7.13 -2.47
C PRO A 40 1.84 8.49 -2.00
N ASN A 41 1.06 9.23 -1.21
CA ASN A 41 1.35 10.61 -0.80
C ASN A 41 2.36 10.69 0.36
N LEU A 42 3.50 10.00 0.21
CA LEU A 42 4.68 10.19 1.05
C LEU A 42 5.35 11.54 0.75
N VAL A 43 6.41 11.86 1.50
CA VAL A 43 7.25 13.05 1.26
C VAL A 43 8.69 12.56 1.06
N PRO A 44 9.20 12.51 -0.19
CA PRO A 44 8.51 12.80 -1.47
C PRO A 44 7.46 11.73 -1.84
N PRO A 45 6.50 12.04 -2.75
CA PRO A 45 5.48 11.08 -3.16
C PRO A 45 6.07 9.93 -3.98
N VAL A 46 5.40 8.78 -3.93
CA VAL A 46 5.73 7.58 -4.71
C VAL A 46 5.14 7.72 -6.11
N LYS A 47 5.98 7.90 -7.13
CA LYS A 47 5.59 8.23 -8.51
C LYS A 47 5.92 7.13 -9.52
N THR A 48 6.83 6.21 -9.20
CA THR A 48 7.23 5.11 -10.09
C THR A 48 6.94 3.74 -9.49
N VAL A 49 6.81 2.72 -10.34
CA VAL A 49 6.66 1.32 -9.93
C VAL A 49 7.83 0.88 -9.05
N GLU A 50 9.05 1.32 -9.36
CA GLU A 50 10.24 1.02 -8.56
C GLU A 50 10.14 1.62 -7.15
N GLU A 51 9.77 2.90 -7.03
CA GLU A 51 9.55 3.55 -5.73
C GLU A 51 8.44 2.84 -4.93
N ALA A 52 7.38 2.40 -5.60
CA ALA A 52 6.27 1.68 -5.00
C ALA A 52 6.69 0.31 -4.46
N LEU A 53 7.49 -0.45 -5.20
CA LEU A 53 8.03 -1.72 -4.75
C LEU A 53 9.02 -1.53 -3.59
N ALA A 54 9.88 -0.52 -3.65
CA ALA A 54 10.77 -0.20 -2.53
C ALA A 54 10.00 0.20 -1.27
N TYR A 55 8.88 0.92 -1.41
CA TYR A 55 7.99 1.23 -0.29
C TYR A 55 7.27 -0.01 0.24
N ARG A 56 6.85 -0.92 -0.65
CA ARG A 56 6.26 -2.21 -0.26
C ARG A 56 7.19 -3.01 0.64
N GLU A 57 8.47 -3.11 0.30
CA GLU A 57 9.45 -3.82 1.12
C GLU A 57 9.61 -3.19 2.52
N ARG A 58 9.58 -1.86 2.62
CA ARG A 58 9.57 -1.18 3.93
C ARG A 58 8.31 -1.48 4.75
N ILE A 59 7.15 -1.61 4.10
CA ILE A 59 5.91 -2.02 4.75
C ILE A 59 6.05 -3.46 5.25
N LEU A 60 6.45 -4.40 4.39
CA LEU A 60 6.56 -5.82 4.72
C LEU A 60 7.54 -6.09 5.88
N ALA A 61 8.62 -5.31 5.98
CA ALA A 61 9.56 -5.40 7.10
C ALA A 61 8.93 -5.10 8.48
N HIS A 62 7.73 -4.51 8.53
CA HIS A 62 6.99 -4.19 9.76
C HIS A 62 5.73 -5.05 9.95
N VAL A 63 5.48 -6.04 9.08
CA VAL A 63 4.38 -6.98 9.26
C VAL A 63 4.74 -7.96 10.38
N PRO A 64 3.90 -8.10 11.43
CA PRO A 64 4.16 -9.06 12.50
C PRO A 64 4.20 -10.50 12.00
N GLU A 65 5.04 -11.33 12.61
CA GLU A 65 5.08 -12.76 12.34
C GLU A 65 3.69 -13.40 12.55
N GLY A 66 3.28 -14.26 11.63
CA GLY A 66 1.96 -14.91 11.64
C GLY A 66 0.84 -14.12 10.97
N ASN A 67 1.05 -12.84 10.62
CA ASN A 67 0.07 -12.07 9.86
C ASN A 67 0.32 -12.23 8.36
N ASN A 68 -0.71 -12.66 7.62
CA ASN A 68 -0.70 -12.63 6.15
C ASN A 68 -1.28 -11.30 5.66
N PHE A 69 -0.40 -10.36 5.27
CA PHE A 69 -0.78 -9.03 4.80
C PHE A 69 -0.20 -8.75 3.41
N ASP A 70 -1.07 -8.45 2.44
CA ASP A 70 -0.69 -8.11 1.06
C ASP A 70 -0.94 -6.61 0.76
N PRO A 71 0.08 -5.75 0.95
CA PRO A 71 0.01 -4.34 0.58
C PRO A 71 -0.01 -4.16 -0.94
N ARG A 72 -1.09 -3.53 -1.42
CA ARG A 72 -1.35 -3.19 -2.83
C ARG A 72 -0.94 -1.75 -3.07
N MET A 73 0.05 -1.55 -3.92
CA MET A 73 0.71 -0.25 -4.08
C MET A 73 0.05 0.60 -5.17
N VAL A 74 0.23 1.90 -5.04
CA VAL A 74 -0.36 2.93 -5.89
C VAL A 74 0.74 3.92 -6.29
N LEU A 75 0.61 4.53 -7.47
CA LEU A 75 1.46 5.67 -7.87
C LEU A 75 0.71 6.99 -7.69
N TYR A 76 1.43 8.03 -7.30
CA TYR A 76 0.95 9.40 -7.24
C TYR A 76 0.93 9.96 -8.67
N PHE A 77 -0.22 10.45 -9.13
CA PHE A 77 -0.35 11.03 -10.45
C PHE A 77 0.25 12.45 -10.51
N THR A 78 1.04 12.72 -11.54
CA THR A 78 1.68 14.03 -11.78
C THR A 78 1.66 14.35 -13.27
N ASP A 79 1.89 15.62 -13.62
CA ASP A 79 2.07 16.06 -15.01
C ASP A 79 3.25 15.37 -15.73
N HIS A 80 4.13 14.71 -14.97
CA HIS A 80 5.30 13.99 -15.48
C HIS A 80 5.15 12.46 -15.40
N THR A 81 3.96 11.94 -15.07
CA THR A 81 3.74 10.48 -15.03
C THR A 81 3.84 9.91 -16.45
N SER A 82 4.92 9.18 -16.72
CA SER A 82 5.17 8.56 -18.03
C SER A 82 4.13 7.48 -18.33
N PRO A 83 3.63 7.37 -19.58
CA PRO A 83 2.86 6.21 -20.03
C PRO A 83 3.58 4.87 -19.80
N ASP A 84 4.92 4.86 -19.73
CA ASP A 84 5.68 3.64 -19.41
C ASP A 84 5.40 3.13 -18.00
N GLU A 85 5.12 4.00 -17.02
CA GLU A 85 4.73 3.57 -15.68
C GLU A 85 3.37 2.87 -15.70
N VAL A 86 2.45 3.27 -16.57
CA VAL A 86 1.17 2.58 -16.77
C VAL A 86 1.38 1.17 -17.33
N ARG A 87 2.33 1.00 -18.26
CA ARG A 87 2.72 -0.32 -18.79
C ARG A 87 3.33 -1.19 -17.69
N LYS A 88 4.26 -0.64 -16.91
CA LYS A 88 4.88 -1.35 -15.78
C LYS A 88 3.85 -1.75 -14.71
N ILE A 89 2.84 -0.92 -14.44
CA ILE A 89 1.73 -1.29 -13.54
C ILE A 89 1.01 -2.54 -14.06
N LYS A 90 0.74 -2.62 -15.37
CA LYS A 90 0.06 -3.78 -15.96
C LYS A 90 0.85 -5.08 -15.81
N GLU A 91 2.18 -4.98 -15.81
CA GLU A 91 3.12 -6.09 -15.62
C GLU A 91 3.41 -6.39 -14.15
N SER A 92 3.03 -5.50 -13.22
CA SER A 92 3.31 -5.64 -11.79
C SER A 92 2.23 -6.47 -11.07
N GLU A 93 2.67 -7.38 -10.22
CA GLU A 93 1.77 -8.11 -9.32
C GLU A 93 1.26 -7.26 -8.16
N HIS A 94 1.99 -6.21 -7.76
CA HIS A 94 1.76 -5.48 -6.51
C HIS A 94 1.38 -4.02 -6.67
N VAL A 95 1.67 -3.38 -7.82
CA VAL A 95 1.24 -2.01 -8.10
C VAL A 95 -0.03 -2.07 -8.96
N ASN A 96 -1.14 -1.47 -8.53
CA ASN A 96 -2.44 -1.70 -9.19
C ASN A 96 -3.24 -0.46 -9.53
N ALA A 97 -2.82 0.72 -9.08
CA ALA A 97 -3.57 1.93 -9.31
C ALA A 97 -2.68 3.16 -9.40
N ILE A 98 -3.28 4.23 -9.89
CA ILE A 98 -2.73 5.57 -9.86
C ILE A 98 -3.74 6.46 -9.13
N LYS A 99 -3.26 7.30 -8.22
CA LYS A 99 -4.08 8.21 -7.43
C LYS A 99 -3.85 9.66 -7.87
N LEU A 100 -4.92 10.29 -8.32
CA LEU A 100 -5.02 11.74 -8.52
C LEU A 100 -5.30 12.44 -7.18
N TYR A 101 -4.56 13.51 -6.92
CA TYR A 101 -4.81 14.47 -5.85
C TYR A 101 -5.06 15.86 -6.49
N PRO A 102 -5.90 16.72 -5.90
CA PRO A 102 -6.09 18.11 -6.36
C PRO A 102 -4.84 18.97 -6.22
#